data_AF-A0A2G9N337-F1
#
_entry.id   AF-A0A2G9N337-F1
#
_cell.length_a   1.000
_cell.length_b   1.000
_cell.length_c   1.000
_cell.angle_alpha   90.00
_cell.angle_beta   90.00
_cell.angle_gamma   90.00
#
_symmetry.space_group_name_H-M   'P 1'
#
loop_
_entity.id
_entity.type
_entity.pdbx_description
1 polymer ?
#
loop_
_entity_poly.entity_id
_entity_poly.type
_entity_poly.pdbx_seq_one_letter_code
_entity_poly.pdbx_strand_id
1 'polypeptide(L)'
;MIDKLNNFSIIFSAGFFFTLIFFSTITIISGILGMIWLNSFAVLVISFVVTCFFFTNFELQNIKISPWISVLSLIAFIMLIYPVLIITPFFPASADAITSTVVRILGDQIPSTMAPFTELDLGYQIGFPLLVNVFSDLFNFMPDYLWAWILSAFFGVAQLIGIYLFTSEYFSDKLAGTWAAILFLGSKLVFENHYVGEYSWEAATALMIFSFYFILKKNNAFIFTLPVFVSMHPAVALNAIILSPLIIPKMDLKIITKIVVSMALAFPALLINYLPIAINLLSGSISSGESPHGILYYLSILPPWIGLVPISVFMLLVLFFFMKRIVFSTKLIIVIATTTIGFAAYLIFGQLSIMLVGRVVEVISIGIIVSAGYMLSSIKLDKKKSKAIAFTVLLLVLVVFSSSSILNHYRSGSKISPDEAAFAIEFKNFDPELEPVLFLSQNPGKIAEFSNKIPYTIGSAHTISLVKLLYYGNVTEVISNRYKNREEILNGCIECIDNLNVKYVVVNKEYTEIKPTYKEIFSSGKFSVYYKE
;
A
#
# COMPACT_ATOMS: atom_id res chain seq x y z
N MET A 1 36.97 6.65 -10.91
CA MET A 1 35.72 5.86 -10.74
C MET A 1 35.02 6.20 -9.42
N ILE A 2 35.75 6.31 -8.30
CA ILE A 2 35.21 6.70 -6.98
C ILE A 2 34.55 8.10 -7.00
N ASP A 3 35.17 9.09 -7.65
CA ASP A 3 34.59 10.45 -7.72
C ASP A 3 33.31 10.53 -8.55
N LYS A 4 33.22 9.71 -9.61
CA LYS A 4 31.98 9.60 -10.43
C LYS A 4 30.83 8.96 -9.63
N LEU A 5 31.12 7.94 -8.82
CA LEU A 5 30.15 7.29 -7.93
C LEU A 5 29.66 8.23 -6.82
N ASN A 6 30.55 9.07 -6.28
CA ASN A 6 30.19 10.08 -5.29
C ASN A 6 29.28 11.17 -5.88
N ASN A 7 29.59 11.66 -7.08
CA ASN A 7 28.73 12.66 -7.75
C ASN A 7 27.35 12.08 -8.11
N PHE A 8 27.29 10.83 -8.57
CA PHE A 8 26.01 10.15 -8.83
C PHE A 8 25.17 10.02 -7.55
N SER A 9 25.78 9.59 -6.43
CA SER A 9 25.10 9.46 -5.15
C SER A 9 24.52 10.80 -4.65
N ILE A 10 25.23 11.91 -4.86
CA ILE A 10 24.73 13.25 -4.50
C ILE A 10 23.51 13.63 -5.34
N ILE A 11 23.60 13.50 -6.67
CA ILE A 11 22.50 13.84 -7.58
C ILE A 11 21.29 12.93 -7.33
N PHE A 12 21.53 11.63 -7.16
CA PHE A 12 20.49 10.65 -6.83
C PHE A 12 19.79 11.00 -5.52
N SER A 13 20.55 11.32 -4.47
CA SER A 13 19.97 11.67 -3.16
C SER A 13 19.11 12.94 -3.27
N ALA A 14 19.63 13.98 -3.92
CA ALA A 14 18.92 15.23 -4.11
C ALA A 14 17.62 15.03 -4.91
N GLY A 15 17.71 14.32 -6.05
CA GLY A 15 16.54 13.99 -6.87
C GLY A 15 15.51 13.17 -6.10
N PHE A 16 15.95 12.14 -5.38
CA PHE A 16 15.07 11.27 -4.59
C PHE A 16 14.29 12.06 -3.52
N PHE A 17 14.98 12.88 -2.72
CA PHE A 17 14.31 13.67 -1.68
C PHE A 17 13.44 14.78 -2.26
N PHE A 18 13.84 15.37 -3.38
CA PHE A 18 12.98 16.31 -4.10
C PHE A 18 11.68 15.64 -4.53
N THR A 19 11.76 14.47 -5.17
CA THR A 19 10.58 13.69 -5.60
C THR A 19 9.71 13.26 -4.42
N LEU A 20 10.31 12.84 -3.29
CA LEU A 20 9.58 12.44 -2.09
C LEU A 20 8.73 13.59 -1.54
N ILE A 21 9.31 14.79 -1.43
CA ILE A 21 8.57 15.97 -0.97
C ILE A 21 7.56 16.41 -2.03
N PHE A 22 7.93 16.37 -3.31
CA PHE A 22 7.03 16.70 -4.41
C PHE A 22 5.75 15.88 -4.39
N PHE A 23 5.85 14.55 -4.25
CA PHE A 23 4.67 13.69 -4.14
C PHE A 23 3.87 13.97 -2.87
N SER A 24 4.54 14.25 -1.75
CA SER A 24 3.85 14.64 -0.51
C SER A 24 3.06 15.95 -0.69
N THR A 25 3.66 16.94 -1.35
CA THR A 25 3.02 18.22 -1.63
C THR A 25 1.87 18.08 -2.63
N ILE A 26 1.98 17.22 -3.65
CA ILE A 26 0.85 16.88 -4.53
C ILE A 26 -0.32 16.37 -3.72
N THR A 27 -0.11 15.34 -2.89
CA THR A 27 -1.22 14.76 -2.11
C THR A 27 -1.88 15.78 -1.18
N ILE A 28 -1.12 16.65 -0.51
CA ILE A 28 -1.67 17.70 0.36
C ILE A 28 -2.49 18.70 -0.46
N ILE A 29 -1.93 19.21 -1.56
CA ILE A 29 -2.60 20.24 -2.37
C ILE A 29 -3.83 19.66 -3.07
N SER A 30 -3.74 18.45 -3.63
CA SER A 30 -4.91 17.75 -4.17
C SER A 30 -5.99 17.54 -3.12
N GLY A 31 -5.62 17.17 -1.89
CA GLY A 31 -6.57 16.99 -0.80
C GLY A 31 -7.27 18.28 -0.37
N ILE A 32 -6.55 19.41 -0.36
CA ILE A 32 -7.11 20.72 -0.01
C ILE A 32 -7.97 21.27 -1.16
N LEU A 33 -7.42 21.32 -2.38
CA LEU A 33 -8.11 21.86 -3.55
C LEU A 33 -9.30 20.98 -3.94
N GLY A 34 -9.17 19.65 -3.83
CA GLY A 34 -10.24 18.72 -4.20
C GLY A 34 -11.50 18.79 -3.37
N MET A 35 -11.49 19.50 -2.24
CA MET A 35 -12.73 19.84 -1.52
C MET A 35 -13.58 20.88 -2.26
N ILE A 36 -12.99 21.64 -3.19
CA ILE A 36 -13.64 22.73 -3.93
C ILE A 36 -13.61 22.43 -5.43
N TRP A 37 -12.43 22.19 -5.99
CA TRP A 37 -12.20 21.86 -7.39
C TRP A 37 -10.83 21.18 -7.61
N LEU A 38 -10.82 20.04 -8.31
CA LEU A 38 -9.64 19.27 -8.72
C LEU A 38 -9.13 19.76 -10.08
N ASN A 39 -8.12 20.63 -10.06
CA ASN A 39 -7.37 20.99 -11.27
C ASN A 39 -5.96 20.40 -11.23
N SER A 40 -5.75 19.28 -11.91
CA SER A 40 -4.49 18.52 -11.90
C SER A 40 -3.29 19.35 -12.38
N PHE A 41 -3.47 20.26 -13.35
CA PHE A 41 -2.39 21.14 -13.80
C PHE A 41 -1.98 22.16 -12.73
N ALA A 42 -2.96 22.82 -12.11
CA ALA A 42 -2.72 23.78 -11.03
C ALA A 42 -2.08 23.10 -9.82
N VAL A 43 -2.56 21.90 -9.44
CA VAL A 43 -1.95 21.08 -8.39
C VAL A 43 -0.47 20.85 -8.72
N LEU A 44 -0.14 20.35 -9.90
CA LEU A 44 1.24 20.05 -10.29
C LEU A 44 2.15 21.28 -10.20
N VAL A 45 1.71 22.43 -10.73
CA VAL A 45 2.49 23.69 -10.71
C VAL A 45 2.69 24.20 -9.29
N ILE A 46 1.63 24.28 -8.48
CA ILE A 46 1.75 24.77 -7.10
C ILE A 46 2.62 23.81 -6.28
N SER A 47 2.45 22.49 -6.44
CA SER A 47 3.28 21.49 -5.76
C SER A 47 4.75 21.61 -6.13
N PHE A 48 5.07 21.89 -7.40
CA PHE A 48 6.45 22.09 -7.84
C PHE A 48 7.06 23.32 -7.18
N VAL A 49 6.38 24.47 -7.21
CA VAL A 49 6.85 25.73 -6.61
C VAL A 49 7.07 25.57 -5.10
N VAL A 50 6.10 24.98 -4.41
CA VAL A 50 6.19 24.71 -2.96
C VAL A 50 7.37 23.78 -2.66
N THR A 51 7.54 22.71 -3.45
CA THR A 51 8.66 21.78 -3.26
C THR A 51 10.01 22.48 -3.45
N CYS A 52 10.19 23.28 -4.51
CA CYS A 52 11.42 24.02 -4.74
C CYS A 52 11.77 24.95 -3.57
N PHE A 53 10.77 25.63 -3.01
CA PHE A 53 10.96 26.51 -1.86
C PHE A 53 11.36 25.75 -0.60
N PHE A 54 10.71 24.61 -0.31
CA PHE A 54 10.98 23.86 0.92
C PHE A 54 12.19 22.94 0.84
N PHE A 55 12.55 22.45 -0.35
CA PHE A 55 13.69 21.56 -0.54
C PHE A 55 15.01 22.19 -0.06
N THR A 56 15.24 23.46 -0.41
CA THR A 56 16.42 24.22 0.01
C THR A 56 16.35 24.60 1.49
N ASN A 57 15.18 25.07 1.96
CA ASN A 57 14.96 25.49 3.35
C ASN A 57 15.07 24.35 4.37
N PHE A 58 14.78 23.11 3.96
CA PHE A 58 14.93 21.92 4.79
C PHE A 58 16.29 21.25 4.64
N GLU A 59 17.20 21.83 3.85
CA GLU A 59 18.55 21.31 3.62
C GLU A 59 18.58 19.84 3.17
N LEU A 60 17.57 19.40 2.42
CA LEU A 60 17.45 18.00 2.00
C LEU A 60 18.57 17.58 1.05
N GLN A 61 19.17 18.53 0.34
CA GLN A 61 20.38 18.35 -0.47
C GLN A 61 21.58 17.84 0.33
N ASN A 62 21.60 18.03 1.66
CA ASN A 62 22.70 17.61 2.52
C ASN A 62 22.59 16.13 2.94
N ILE A 63 21.43 15.49 2.72
CA ILE A 63 21.21 14.09 3.09
C ILE A 63 21.81 13.19 2.00
N LYS A 64 22.83 12.40 2.37
CA LYS A 64 23.54 11.52 1.44
C LYS A 64 23.12 10.07 1.61
N ILE A 65 22.66 9.45 0.52
CA ILE A 65 22.40 8.02 0.42
C ILE A 65 23.70 7.31 0.03
N SER A 66 24.09 6.29 0.78
CA SER A 66 25.30 5.50 0.48
C SER A 66 25.21 4.87 -0.93
N PRO A 67 26.29 4.86 -1.74
CA PRO A 67 26.27 4.24 -3.07
C PRO A 67 25.82 2.77 -3.05
N TRP A 68 26.14 2.03 -1.98
CA TRP A 68 25.69 0.64 -1.82
C TRP A 68 24.17 0.56 -1.67
N ILE A 69 23.55 1.53 -1.00
CA ILE A 69 22.09 1.59 -0.87
C ILE A 69 21.46 1.97 -2.20
N SER A 70 22.08 2.82 -3.01
CA SER A 70 21.63 3.07 -4.38
C SER A 70 21.63 1.80 -5.24
N VAL A 71 22.65 0.93 -5.07
CA VAL A 71 22.69 -0.38 -5.74
C VAL A 71 21.58 -1.30 -5.22
N LEU A 72 21.38 -1.39 -3.90
CA LEU A 72 20.27 -2.18 -3.33
C LEU A 72 18.89 -1.63 -3.77
N SER A 73 18.77 -0.31 -3.93
CA SER A 73 17.55 0.34 -4.43
C SER A 73 17.26 -0.05 -5.88
N LEU A 74 18.30 -0.15 -6.72
CA LEU A 74 18.16 -0.66 -8.08
C LEU A 74 17.75 -2.14 -8.08
N ILE A 75 18.31 -2.97 -7.19
CA ILE A 75 17.91 -4.37 -7.03
C ILE A 75 16.44 -4.47 -6.60
N ALA A 76 16.03 -3.68 -5.60
CA ALA A 76 14.62 -3.61 -5.17
C ALA A 76 13.70 -3.25 -6.32
N PHE A 77 14.06 -2.20 -7.08
CA PHE A 77 13.31 -1.76 -8.26
C PHE A 77 13.18 -2.88 -9.30
N ILE A 78 14.28 -3.56 -9.64
CA ILE A 78 14.25 -4.70 -10.57
C ILE A 78 13.35 -5.81 -10.02
N MET A 79 13.42 -6.13 -8.73
CA MET A 79 12.56 -7.15 -8.12
C MET A 79 11.07 -6.76 -8.13
N LEU A 80 10.74 -5.47 -7.99
CA LEU A 80 9.36 -4.97 -8.08
C LEU A 80 8.82 -4.98 -9.52
N ILE A 81 9.69 -4.71 -10.51
CA ILE A 81 9.31 -4.69 -11.93
C ILE A 81 9.34 -6.10 -12.56
N TYR A 82 10.13 -7.01 -12.02
CA TYR A 82 10.29 -8.37 -12.53
C TYR A 82 8.96 -9.12 -12.79
N PRO A 83 7.94 -9.07 -11.89
CA PRO A 83 6.62 -9.64 -12.16
C PRO A 83 5.92 -9.03 -13.37
N VAL A 84 6.10 -7.74 -13.64
CA VAL A 84 5.54 -7.11 -14.83
C VAL A 84 6.31 -7.59 -16.06
N LEU A 85 7.63 -7.40 -16.12
CA LEU A 85 8.44 -7.70 -17.30
C LEU A 85 8.35 -9.14 -17.85
N ILE A 86 8.10 -10.13 -16.98
CA ILE A 86 8.02 -11.54 -17.40
C ILE A 86 6.58 -11.99 -17.65
N ILE A 87 5.59 -11.32 -17.07
CA ILE A 87 4.20 -11.78 -17.09
C ILE A 87 3.30 -10.89 -17.99
N THR A 88 3.72 -9.65 -18.31
CA THR A 88 3.05 -8.78 -19.30
C THR A 88 3.38 -9.21 -20.73
N PRO A 89 2.48 -9.97 -21.37
CA PRO A 89 1.45 -9.24 -22.11
C PRO A 89 0.02 -9.54 -21.64
N PHE A 90 -0.17 -10.53 -20.78
CA PHE A 90 -1.51 -11.05 -20.44
C PHE A 90 -1.86 -10.92 -18.97
N PHE A 91 -1.08 -10.15 -18.21
CA PHE A 91 -1.19 -10.11 -16.77
C PHE A 91 -1.26 -8.68 -16.26
N PRO A 92 -2.47 -8.14 -16.08
CA PRO A 92 -2.71 -7.15 -15.04
C PRO A 92 -2.69 -7.91 -13.71
N ALA A 93 -1.51 -8.28 -13.22
CA ALA A 93 -1.33 -8.85 -11.87
C ALA A 93 -2.06 -7.95 -10.88
N SER A 94 -3.21 -8.38 -10.36
CA SER A 94 -3.74 -7.99 -9.05
C SER A 94 -3.68 -6.50 -8.65
N ALA A 95 -3.58 -5.55 -9.59
CA ALA A 95 -3.75 -4.14 -9.28
C ALA A 95 -5.14 -4.02 -8.67
N ASP A 96 -5.19 -3.55 -7.43
CA ASP A 96 -6.42 -3.40 -6.67
C ASP A 96 -7.36 -2.58 -7.54
N ALA A 97 -8.37 -3.25 -8.12
CA ALA A 97 -9.32 -2.62 -9.02
C ALA A 97 -10.02 -1.45 -8.30
N ILE A 98 -10.01 -1.44 -6.97
CA ILE A 98 -10.51 -0.33 -6.15
C ILE A 98 -9.66 0.92 -6.34
N THR A 99 -8.32 0.83 -6.32
CA THR A 99 -7.48 2.02 -6.54
C THR A 99 -7.71 2.61 -7.93
N SER A 100 -7.74 1.78 -8.98
CA SER A 100 -8.02 2.28 -10.33
C SER A 100 -9.45 2.81 -10.47
N THR A 101 -10.43 2.18 -9.82
CA THR A 101 -11.83 2.64 -9.87
C THR A 101 -11.99 3.95 -9.11
N VAL A 102 -11.34 4.12 -7.96
CA VAL A 102 -11.34 5.37 -7.21
C VAL A 102 -10.73 6.50 -8.02
N VAL A 103 -9.58 6.28 -8.69
CA VAL A 103 -8.98 7.29 -9.58
C VAL A 103 -9.98 7.73 -10.65
N ARG A 104 -10.69 6.80 -11.28
CA ARG A 104 -11.69 7.12 -12.33
C ARG A 104 -12.92 7.84 -11.83
N ILE A 105 -13.32 7.61 -10.58
CA ILE A 105 -14.51 8.24 -9.97
C ILE A 105 -14.17 9.65 -9.44
N LEU A 106 -12.90 9.96 -9.18
CA LEU A 106 -12.47 11.29 -8.76
C LEU A 106 -12.57 12.26 -9.94
N GLY A 107 -13.78 12.81 -10.14
CA GLY A 107 -14.05 13.90 -11.08
C GLY A 107 -13.55 15.24 -10.56
N ASP A 108 -14.26 16.33 -10.89
CA ASP A 108 -13.88 17.70 -10.53
C ASP A 108 -13.88 17.99 -9.02
N GLN A 109 -14.45 17.14 -8.17
CA GLN A 109 -14.51 17.35 -6.72
C GLN A 109 -14.53 16.02 -5.96
N ILE A 110 -13.93 15.99 -4.76
CA ILE A 110 -14.06 14.89 -3.81
C ILE A 110 -15.49 14.92 -3.23
N PRO A 111 -16.30 13.86 -3.40
CA PRO A 111 -17.67 13.86 -2.91
C PRO A 111 -17.70 13.94 -1.37
N SER A 112 -18.65 14.72 -0.85
CA SER A 112 -18.80 14.94 0.60
C SER A 112 -19.40 13.72 1.32
N THR A 113 -20.08 12.85 0.57
CA THR A 113 -20.58 11.55 1.01
C THR A 113 -19.77 10.47 0.27
N MET A 114 -19.38 9.38 0.93
CA MET A 114 -18.65 8.25 0.31
C MET A 114 -19.41 7.53 -0.82
N ALA A 115 -20.53 8.09 -1.26
CA ALA A 115 -21.49 7.50 -2.17
C ALA A 115 -21.51 8.27 -3.50
N PRO A 116 -20.51 8.11 -4.38
CA PRO A 116 -20.72 8.60 -5.74
C PRO A 116 -21.70 7.72 -6.51
N PHE A 117 -21.87 6.42 -6.17
CA PHE A 117 -22.85 5.55 -6.81
C PHE A 117 -23.35 4.49 -5.80
N THR A 118 -24.66 4.31 -5.67
CA THR A 118 -25.27 3.43 -4.65
C THR A 118 -24.80 1.97 -4.74
N GLU A 119 -24.57 1.35 -3.58
CA GLU A 119 -23.84 0.09 -3.24
C GLU A 119 -22.35 -0.03 -3.61
N LEU A 120 -21.78 0.91 -4.37
CA LEU A 120 -20.32 1.13 -4.44
C LEU A 120 -19.84 1.98 -3.27
N ASP A 121 -20.08 1.49 -2.06
CA ASP A 121 -19.69 2.15 -0.82
C ASP A 121 -18.20 1.91 -0.51
N LEU A 122 -17.35 2.27 -1.47
CA LEU A 122 -15.90 2.18 -1.34
C LEU A 122 -15.45 3.25 -0.36
N GLY A 123 -14.81 2.82 0.74
CA GLY A 123 -14.04 3.76 1.55
C GLY A 123 -12.97 4.41 0.67
N TYR A 124 -13.17 5.68 0.32
CA TYR A 124 -12.26 6.42 -0.54
C TYR A 124 -10.95 6.65 0.18
N GLN A 125 -9.86 6.06 -0.31
CA GLN A 125 -8.54 6.55 0.10
C GLN A 125 -8.25 7.81 -0.72
N ILE A 126 -8.39 8.98 -0.11
CA ILE A 126 -8.09 10.24 -0.79
C ILE A 126 -6.58 10.50 -0.95
N GLY A 127 -5.67 9.83 -0.23
CA GLY A 127 -4.23 10.13 -0.35
C GLY A 127 -3.59 9.69 -1.67
N PHE A 128 -3.52 8.38 -1.91
CA PHE A 128 -2.75 7.81 -3.02
C PHE A 128 -3.46 7.95 -4.38
N PRO A 129 -4.77 7.67 -4.52
CA PRO A 129 -5.53 7.99 -5.73
C PRO A 129 -5.43 9.44 -6.19
N LEU A 130 -5.44 10.43 -5.29
CA LEU A 130 -5.26 11.84 -5.67
C LEU A 130 -3.86 12.14 -6.22
N LEU A 131 -2.84 11.42 -5.75
CA LEU A 131 -1.50 11.50 -6.33
C LEU A 131 -1.52 10.92 -7.75
N VAL A 132 -2.11 9.74 -7.94
CA VAL A 132 -2.20 9.07 -9.25
C VAL A 132 -2.99 9.92 -10.25
N ASN A 133 -4.10 10.52 -9.82
CA ASN A 133 -5.02 11.26 -10.69
C ASN A 133 -4.32 12.42 -11.43
N VAL A 134 -3.43 13.13 -10.73
CA VAL A 134 -2.65 14.23 -11.32
C VAL A 134 -1.81 13.77 -12.51
N PHE A 135 -1.29 12.54 -12.46
CA PHE A 135 -0.51 11.98 -13.57
C PHE A 135 -1.40 11.38 -14.66
N SER A 136 -2.47 10.66 -14.31
CA SER A 136 -3.38 10.11 -15.32
C SER A 136 -4.04 11.20 -16.17
N ASP A 137 -4.45 12.31 -15.54
CA ASP A 137 -5.10 13.44 -16.22
C ASP A 137 -4.17 14.16 -17.19
N LEU A 138 -2.93 14.42 -16.76
CA LEU A 138 -1.96 15.21 -17.53
C LEU A 138 -1.18 14.36 -18.55
N PHE A 139 -1.11 13.06 -18.33
CA PHE A 139 -0.28 12.14 -19.09
C PHE A 139 -1.06 10.86 -19.46
N ASN A 140 -2.12 11.03 -20.25
CA ASN A 140 -3.03 9.97 -20.70
C ASN A 140 -2.42 8.95 -21.69
N PHE A 141 -1.10 8.93 -21.87
CA PHE A 141 -0.41 7.98 -22.74
C PHE A 141 -0.30 6.57 -22.15
N MET A 142 -0.64 6.39 -20.88
CA MET A 142 -0.75 5.09 -20.22
C MET A 142 -2.03 4.99 -19.37
N PRO A 143 -2.56 3.79 -19.14
CA PRO A 143 -3.70 3.60 -18.25
C PRO A 143 -3.39 3.94 -16.78
N ASP A 144 -4.40 4.38 -16.02
CA ASP A 144 -4.27 4.81 -14.62
C ASP A 144 -3.64 3.75 -13.70
N TYR A 145 -3.91 2.47 -13.93
CA TYR A 145 -3.32 1.39 -13.14
C TYR A 145 -1.79 1.34 -13.28
N LEU A 146 -1.26 1.71 -14.46
CA LEU A 146 0.17 1.71 -14.70
C LEU A 146 0.82 2.91 -14.01
N TRP A 147 0.14 4.06 -13.97
CA TRP A 147 0.56 5.19 -13.13
C TRP A 147 0.62 4.81 -11.65
N ALA A 148 -0.45 4.19 -11.15
CA ALA A 148 -0.52 3.70 -9.77
C ALA A 148 0.64 2.73 -9.47
N TRP A 149 0.88 1.78 -10.37
CA TRP A 149 1.94 0.80 -10.23
C TRP A 149 3.35 1.42 -10.24
N ILE A 150 3.66 2.31 -11.19
CA ILE A 150 4.98 2.98 -11.27
C ILE A 150 5.25 3.80 -10.01
N LEU A 151 4.25 4.56 -9.54
CA LEU A 151 4.36 5.38 -8.34
C LEU A 151 4.55 4.51 -7.09
N SER A 152 3.83 3.40 -6.99
CA SER A 152 4.01 2.42 -5.91
C SER A 152 5.40 1.78 -5.94
N ALA A 153 5.94 1.43 -7.12
CA ALA A 153 7.30 0.90 -7.24
C ALA A 153 8.36 1.90 -6.74
N PHE A 154 8.16 3.20 -7.00
CA PHE A 154 8.97 4.26 -6.40
C PHE A 154 8.89 4.22 -4.86
N PHE A 155 7.68 4.12 -4.29
CA PHE A 155 7.52 4.07 -2.84
C PHE A 155 8.07 2.79 -2.21
N GLY A 156 8.03 1.65 -2.90
CA GLY A 156 8.69 0.41 -2.45
C GLY A 156 10.18 0.55 -2.31
N VAL A 157 10.83 1.17 -3.31
CA VAL A 157 12.25 1.55 -3.23
C VAL A 157 12.47 2.57 -2.11
N ALA A 158 11.55 3.52 -1.95
CA ALA A 158 11.61 4.53 -0.90
C ALA A 158 11.57 3.90 0.51
N GLN A 159 10.80 2.83 0.74
CA GLN A 159 10.80 2.12 2.02
C GLN A 159 12.19 1.56 2.36
N LEU A 160 12.88 0.93 1.40
CA LEU A 160 14.24 0.41 1.61
C LEU A 160 15.21 1.53 2.04
N ILE A 161 15.17 2.66 1.32
CA ILE A 161 15.99 3.84 1.63
C ILE A 161 15.61 4.39 3.02
N GLY A 162 14.32 4.47 3.31
CA GLY A 162 13.77 4.91 4.60
C GLY A 162 14.27 4.03 5.75
N ILE A 163 14.20 2.70 5.63
CA ILE A 163 14.69 1.75 6.64
C ILE A 163 16.19 1.92 6.87
N TYR A 164 16.98 2.08 5.81
CA TYR A 164 18.41 2.37 5.93
C TYR A 164 18.65 3.65 6.74
N LEU A 165 18.00 4.75 6.38
CA LEU A 165 18.19 6.06 7.00
C LEU A 165 17.68 6.10 8.43
N PHE A 166 16.48 5.60 8.69
CA PHE A 166 15.87 5.52 10.00
C PHE A 166 16.74 4.70 10.96
N THR A 167 17.12 3.49 10.56
CA THR A 167 17.94 2.60 11.41
C THR A 167 19.31 3.20 11.68
N SER A 168 19.94 3.76 10.64
CA SER A 168 21.24 4.43 10.78
C SER A 168 21.18 5.60 11.75
N GLU A 169 20.11 6.38 11.71
CA GLU A 169 19.94 7.53 12.59
C GLU A 169 19.61 7.11 14.02
N TYR A 170 18.63 6.21 14.17
CA TYR A 170 18.13 5.76 15.47
C TYR A 170 19.26 5.17 16.31
N PHE A 171 20.06 4.25 15.74
CA PHE A 171 21.20 3.66 16.44
C PHE A 171 22.49 4.47 16.33
N SER A 172 22.53 5.49 15.47
CA SER A 172 23.74 6.27 15.16
C SER A 172 24.85 5.39 14.57
N ASP A 173 24.46 4.38 13.77
CA ASP A 173 25.34 3.38 13.16
C ASP A 173 24.92 3.07 11.72
N LYS A 174 25.74 3.51 10.76
CA LYS A 174 25.49 3.28 9.31
C LYS A 174 25.51 1.81 8.91
N LEU A 175 26.27 0.98 9.62
CA LEU A 175 26.35 -0.45 9.34
C LEU A 175 25.04 -1.14 9.75
N ALA A 176 24.44 -0.74 10.88
CA ALA A 176 23.13 -1.22 11.29
C ALA A 176 22.07 -0.96 10.22
N GLY A 177 22.03 0.25 9.66
CA GLY A 177 21.12 0.58 8.58
C GLY A 177 21.39 -0.19 7.29
N THR A 178 22.65 -0.46 6.97
CA THR A 178 23.00 -1.27 5.79
C THR A 178 22.49 -2.71 5.94
N TRP A 179 22.67 -3.32 7.10
CA TRP A 179 22.14 -4.65 7.39
C TRP A 179 20.62 -4.68 7.37
N ALA A 180 19.97 -3.68 7.97
CA ALA A 180 18.51 -3.56 7.94
C ALA A 180 17.98 -3.46 6.50
N ALA A 181 18.63 -2.70 5.62
CA ALA A 181 18.24 -2.61 4.21
C ALA A 181 18.38 -3.95 3.44
N ILE A 182 19.46 -4.70 3.70
CA ILE A 182 19.65 -6.05 3.11
C ILE A 182 18.56 -7.00 3.60
N LEU A 183 18.28 -7.00 4.90
CA LEU A 183 17.22 -7.84 5.47
C LEU A 183 15.83 -7.42 4.97
N PHE A 184 15.60 -6.13 4.75
CA PHE A 184 14.35 -5.60 4.19
C PHE A 184 14.06 -6.14 2.79
N LEU A 185 15.06 -6.28 1.92
CA LEU A 185 14.89 -6.98 0.64
C LEU A 185 14.44 -8.45 0.82
N GLY A 186 14.83 -9.07 1.93
CA GLY A 186 14.40 -10.41 2.32
C GLY A 186 13.01 -10.47 2.93
N SER A 187 12.44 -9.33 3.27
CA SER A 187 11.05 -9.25 3.70
C SER A 187 10.16 -9.41 2.48
N LYS A 188 9.07 -10.18 2.63
CA LYS A 188 8.10 -10.31 1.55
C LYS A 188 7.12 -9.13 1.51
N LEU A 189 7.12 -8.28 2.54
CA LEU A 189 6.12 -7.25 2.78
C LEU A 189 5.93 -6.28 1.60
N VAL A 190 7.01 -5.66 1.11
CA VAL A 190 6.91 -4.72 -0.02
C VAL A 190 6.51 -5.43 -1.30
N PHE A 191 7.12 -6.58 -1.58
CA PHE A 191 6.84 -7.31 -2.81
C PHE A 191 5.41 -7.86 -2.86
N GLU A 192 4.91 -8.38 -1.74
CA GLU A 192 3.54 -8.86 -1.62
C GLU A 192 2.56 -7.70 -1.73
N ASN A 193 2.77 -6.60 -1.01
CA ASN A 193 1.90 -5.41 -1.10
C ASN A 193 1.86 -4.83 -2.52
N HIS A 194 3.02 -4.65 -3.14
CA HIS A 194 3.14 -4.15 -4.51
C HIS A 194 2.44 -5.09 -5.50
N TYR A 195 2.63 -6.39 -5.33
CA TYR A 195 2.03 -7.39 -6.20
C TYR A 195 0.51 -7.43 -6.04
N VAL A 196 -0.02 -7.44 -4.82
CA VAL A 196 -1.48 -7.50 -4.55
C VAL A 196 -2.20 -6.16 -4.75
N GLY A 197 -1.51 -5.14 -5.25
CA GLY A 197 -2.13 -3.86 -5.57
C GLY A 197 -2.37 -2.94 -4.37
N GLU A 198 -1.76 -3.21 -3.22
CA GLU A 198 -1.86 -2.42 -1.99
C GLU A 198 -0.94 -1.18 -2.04
N TYR A 199 -1.05 -0.44 -3.14
CA TYR A 199 -0.16 0.67 -3.53
C TYR A 199 -0.20 1.84 -2.53
N SER A 200 -1.39 2.17 -2.05
CA SER A 200 -1.60 3.23 -1.06
C SER A 200 -0.97 2.90 0.29
N TRP A 201 -1.01 1.63 0.69
CA TRP A 201 -0.33 1.16 1.88
C TRP A 201 1.19 1.29 1.70
N GLU A 202 1.73 0.79 0.59
CA GLU A 202 3.16 0.87 0.33
C GLU A 202 3.70 2.32 0.37
N ALA A 203 2.95 3.25 -0.22
CA ALA A 203 3.24 4.68 -0.17
C ALA A 203 3.14 5.26 1.25
N ALA A 204 2.07 4.94 1.98
CA ALA A 204 1.87 5.38 3.35
C ALA A 204 3.02 4.92 4.27
N THR A 205 3.42 3.64 4.20
CA THR A 205 4.51 3.11 5.03
C THR A 205 5.83 3.81 4.74
N ALA A 206 6.17 4.04 3.46
CA ALA A 206 7.38 4.77 3.10
C ALA A 206 7.39 6.15 3.77
N LEU A 207 6.30 6.90 3.64
CA LEU A 207 6.18 8.25 4.20
C LEU A 207 6.13 8.26 5.73
N MET A 208 5.58 7.23 6.37
CA MET A 208 5.66 7.05 7.82
C MET A 208 7.13 6.90 8.27
N ILE A 209 7.90 6.02 7.62
CA ILE A 209 9.31 5.79 7.95
C ILE A 209 10.13 7.07 7.73
N PHE A 210 9.91 7.80 6.63
CA PHE A 210 10.57 9.09 6.39
C PHE A 210 10.18 10.15 7.39
N SER A 211 8.90 10.23 7.79
CA SER A 211 8.45 11.15 8.84
C SER A 211 9.21 10.89 10.14
N PHE A 212 9.36 9.61 10.51
CA PHE A 212 10.08 9.22 11.73
C PHE A 212 11.56 9.55 11.63
N TYR A 213 12.18 9.25 10.49
CA TYR A 213 13.55 9.63 10.21
C TYR A 213 13.77 11.15 10.33
N PHE A 214 12.90 11.97 9.74
CA PHE A 214 13.00 13.44 9.82
C PHE A 214 12.79 13.95 11.24
N ILE A 215 11.89 13.35 12.03
CA ILE A 215 11.74 13.67 13.46
C ILE A 215 13.02 13.33 14.24
N LEU A 216 13.61 12.16 14.02
CA LEU A 216 14.89 11.78 14.65
C LEU A 216 16.02 12.76 14.28
N LYS A 217 16.03 13.23 13.03
CA LYS A 217 16.95 14.25 12.52
C LYS A 217 16.62 15.67 12.94
N LYS A 218 15.48 15.92 13.59
CA LYS A 218 14.92 17.24 13.86
C LYS A 218 14.77 18.12 12.59
N ASN A 219 14.55 17.48 11.43
CA ASN A 219 14.35 18.15 10.16
C ASN A 219 12.85 18.43 9.94
N ASN A 220 12.49 19.63 9.50
CA ASN A 220 11.09 20.04 9.34
C ASN A 220 10.36 19.38 8.15
N ALA A 221 11.06 18.60 7.31
CA ALA A 221 10.45 17.88 6.20
C ALA A 221 9.33 16.91 6.63
N PHE A 222 9.31 16.45 7.90
CA PHE A 222 8.19 15.66 8.43
C PHE A 222 6.85 16.40 8.32
N ILE A 223 6.84 17.74 8.27
CA ILE A 223 5.61 18.54 8.15
C ILE A 223 4.82 18.18 6.88
N PHE A 224 5.52 17.75 5.82
CA PHE A 224 4.91 17.33 4.56
C PHE A 224 4.61 15.83 4.52
N THR A 225 5.52 14.98 5.01
CA THR A 225 5.33 13.52 4.89
C THR A 225 4.29 12.99 5.88
N LEU A 226 4.13 13.65 7.03
CA LEU A 226 3.25 13.21 8.12
C LEU A 226 1.75 13.25 7.78
N PRO A 227 1.18 14.36 7.27
CA PRO A 227 -0.23 14.40 6.93
C PRO A 227 -0.56 13.46 5.76
N VAL A 228 0.42 13.22 4.89
CA VAL A 228 0.23 12.41 3.69
C VAL A 228 0.13 10.93 4.04
N PHE A 229 0.99 10.38 4.91
CA PHE A 229 0.85 8.97 5.25
C PHE A 229 -0.48 8.68 5.97
N VAL A 230 -0.95 9.62 6.81
CA VAL A 230 -2.27 9.53 7.45
C VAL A 230 -3.37 9.58 6.38
N SER A 231 -3.22 10.42 5.36
CA SER A 231 -4.20 10.54 4.27
C SER A 231 -4.23 9.34 3.33
N MET A 232 -3.11 8.63 3.20
CA MET A 232 -2.97 7.51 2.27
C MET A 232 -3.58 6.20 2.82
N HIS A 233 -3.40 5.87 4.10
CA HIS A 233 -3.92 4.60 4.62
C HIS A 233 -4.15 4.56 6.15
N PRO A 234 -5.39 4.28 6.64
CA PRO A 234 -5.71 4.21 8.08
C PRO A 234 -4.86 3.24 8.90
N ALA A 235 -4.56 2.07 8.35
CA ALA A 235 -3.77 1.08 9.09
C ALA A 235 -2.32 1.53 9.34
N VAL A 236 -1.75 2.39 8.47
CA VAL A 236 -0.41 2.92 8.69
C VAL A 236 -0.40 3.96 9.80
N ALA A 237 -1.48 4.73 9.98
CA ALA A 237 -1.61 5.61 11.15
C ALA A 237 -1.61 4.82 12.47
N LEU A 238 -2.26 3.65 12.50
CA LEU A 238 -2.16 2.74 13.66
C LEU A 238 -0.73 2.21 13.86
N ASN A 239 -0.07 1.79 12.79
CA ASN A 239 1.34 1.36 12.86
C ASN A 239 2.24 2.49 13.37
N ALA A 240 1.99 3.74 12.98
CA ALA A 240 2.70 4.91 13.47
C ALA A 240 2.48 5.13 14.97
N ILE A 241 1.28 4.89 15.49
CA ILE A 241 1.02 4.96 16.95
C ILE A 241 1.86 3.91 17.69
N ILE A 242 1.85 2.66 17.22
CA ILE A 242 2.60 1.57 17.86
C ILE A 242 4.12 1.83 17.80
N LEU A 243 4.62 2.36 16.67
CA LEU A 243 6.04 2.66 16.47
C LEU A 243 6.47 4.02 17.07
N SER A 244 5.54 4.87 17.52
CA SER A 244 5.84 6.18 18.10
C SER A 244 6.83 6.17 19.28
N PRO A 245 6.92 5.13 20.15
CA PRO A 245 7.94 5.08 21.20
C PRO A 245 9.38 5.20 20.69
N LEU A 246 9.64 4.85 19.42
CA LEU A 246 10.96 4.97 18.80
C LEU A 246 11.39 6.43 18.60
N ILE A 247 10.45 7.37 18.55
CA ILE A 247 10.74 8.79 18.28
C ILE A 247 10.46 9.71 19.49
N ILE A 248 9.73 9.23 20.50
CA ILE A 248 9.44 9.98 21.76
C ILE A 248 10.70 10.60 22.38
N PRO A 249 11.85 9.91 22.51
CA PRO A 249 13.05 10.50 23.12
C PRO A 249 13.62 11.72 22.38
N LYS A 250 13.16 11.98 21.15
CA LYS A 250 13.55 13.13 20.32
C LYS A 250 12.47 14.20 20.21
N MET A 251 11.28 13.98 20.78
CA MET A 251 10.18 14.93 20.77
C MET A 251 10.36 15.96 21.89
N ASP A 252 10.57 17.22 21.50
CA ASP A 252 10.43 18.38 22.36
C ASP A 252 9.12 19.12 22.07
N LEU A 253 8.72 20.06 22.92
CA LEU A 253 7.46 20.80 22.76
C LEU A 253 7.36 21.46 21.38
N LYS A 254 8.47 21.96 20.84
CA LYS A 254 8.52 22.61 19.51
C LYS A 254 8.22 21.62 18.40
N ILE A 255 8.76 20.40 18.48
CA ILE A 255 8.45 19.32 17.52
C ILE A 255 6.99 18.90 17.67
N ILE A 256 6.47 18.74 18.89
CA ILE A 256 5.08 18.37 19.14
C ILE A 256 4.12 19.41 18.52
N THR A 257 4.36 20.71 18.73
CA THR A 257 3.55 21.77 18.12
C THR A 257 3.55 21.67 16.59
N LYS A 258 4.70 21.40 15.98
CA LYS A 258 4.80 21.21 14.53
C LYS A 258 4.08 19.97 14.04
N ILE A 259 4.10 18.87 14.79
CA ILE A 259 3.32 17.66 14.48
C ILE A 259 1.82 17.99 14.50
N VAL A 260 1.35 18.74 15.51
CA VAL A 260 -0.06 19.15 15.60
C VAL A 260 -0.46 20.04 14.42
N VAL A 261 0.35 21.05 14.08
CA VAL A 261 0.09 21.93 12.92
C VAL A 261 0.12 21.13 11.61
N SER A 262 1.08 20.23 11.47
CA SER A 262 1.21 19.34 10.30
C SER A 262 0.00 18.42 10.16
N MET A 263 -0.51 17.86 11.26
CA MET A 263 -1.73 17.05 11.27
C MET A 263 -2.99 17.83 10.87
N ALA A 264 -3.02 19.15 11.06
CA ALA A 264 -4.13 19.97 10.57
C ALA A 264 -4.22 19.94 9.03
N LEU A 265 -3.12 19.71 8.32
CA LEU A 265 -3.10 19.54 6.87
C LEU A 265 -3.72 18.20 6.42
N ALA A 266 -3.87 17.23 7.33
CA ALA A 266 -4.58 15.98 7.07
C ALA A 266 -6.09 16.09 7.32
N PHE A 267 -6.63 17.29 7.59
CA PHE A 267 -8.03 17.49 7.96
C PHE A 267 -9.04 16.85 6.97
N PRO A 268 -8.90 16.99 5.63
CA PRO A 268 -9.79 16.31 4.69
C PRO A 268 -9.81 14.79 4.91
N ALA A 269 -8.63 14.18 5.09
CA ALA A 269 -8.53 12.75 5.34
C ALA A 269 -9.08 12.34 6.71
N LEU A 270 -8.86 13.13 7.76
CA LEU A 270 -9.41 12.85 9.08
C LEU A 270 -10.94 12.84 9.05
N LEU A 271 -11.55 13.80 8.35
CA LEU A 271 -13.00 13.92 8.25
C LEU A 271 -13.62 12.83 7.35
N ILE A 272 -13.00 12.56 6.19
CA ILE A 272 -13.57 11.61 5.21
C ILE A 272 -13.21 10.18 5.58
N ASN A 273 -11.97 9.87 5.97
CA ASN A 273 -11.54 8.49 6.17
C ASN A 273 -11.69 8.03 7.62
N TYR A 274 -11.30 8.85 8.60
CA TYR A 274 -11.16 8.37 9.98
C TYR A 274 -12.40 8.61 10.84
N LEU A 275 -13.12 9.71 10.65
CA LEU A 275 -14.33 10.01 11.42
C LEU A 275 -15.41 8.92 11.23
N PRO A 276 -15.69 8.43 10.01
CA PRO A 276 -16.66 7.34 9.83
C PRO A 276 -16.18 6.03 10.45
N ILE A 277 -14.90 5.67 10.31
CA ILE A 277 -14.32 4.49 10.98
C ILE A 277 -14.48 4.61 12.50
N ALA A 278 -14.17 5.78 13.07
CA ALA A 278 -14.29 6.01 14.51
C ALA A 278 -15.75 5.94 14.98
N ILE A 279 -16.68 6.57 14.27
CA ILE A 279 -18.13 6.50 14.56
C ILE A 279 -18.60 5.05 14.50
N ASN A 280 -18.17 4.28 13.49
CA ASN A 280 -18.59 2.89 13.31
C ASN A 280 -17.98 1.93 14.33
N LEU A 281 -16.75 2.17 14.78
CA LEU A 281 -16.15 1.44 15.90
C LEU A 281 -16.83 1.76 17.24
N LEU A 282 -17.36 2.98 17.41
CA LEU A 282 -18.07 3.40 18.61
C LEU A 282 -19.55 2.97 18.62
N SER A 283 -20.17 2.88 17.44
CA SER A 283 -21.58 2.49 17.26
C SER A 283 -21.77 0.98 17.10
N GLY A 284 -20.77 0.27 16.58
CA GLY A 284 -20.76 -1.18 16.47
C GLY A 284 -20.62 -1.82 17.85
N SER A 285 -21.60 -2.62 18.27
CA SER A 285 -21.37 -3.58 19.34
C SER A 285 -20.18 -4.45 18.91
N ILE A 286 -19.23 -4.68 19.82
CA ILE A 286 -18.25 -5.77 19.71
C ILE A 286 -19.08 -7.06 19.77
N SER A 287 -19.79 -7.36 18.68
CA SER A 287 -20.56 -8.57 18.55
C SER A 287 -19.54 -9.71 18.52
N SER A 288 -19.71 -10.58 19.49
CA SER A 288 -18.84 -11.67 19.89
C SER A 288 -18.71 -12.73 18.80
N GLY A 289 -18.04 -12.40 17.70
CA GLY A 289 -17.56 -13.39 16.76
C GLY A 289 -16.24 -13.94 17.28
N GLU A 290 -16.28 -15.11 17.94
CA GLU A 290 -15.07 -15.91 18.08
C GLU A 290 -14.44 -16.05 16.69
N SER A 291 -13.17 -15.65 16.55
CA SER A 291 -12.43 -15.89 15.32
C SER A 291 -12.53 -17.38 14.96
N PRO A 292 -12.88 -17.74 13.71
CA PRO A 292 -12.90 -19.14 13.27
C PRO A 292 -11.50 -19.79 13.32
N HIS A 293 -10.48 -18.98 13.58
CA HIS A 293 -9.09 -19.38 13.64
C HIS A 293 -8.50 -19.14 15.03
N GLY A 294 -7.92 -20.18 15.63
CA GLY A 294 -7.22 -20.08 16.92
C GLY A 294 -5.86 -19.37 16.82
N ILE A 295 -5.24 -19.06 17.96
CA ILE A 295 -3.92 -18.41 18.07
C ILE A 295 -2.86 -19.09 17.18
N LEU A 296 -2.88 -20.42 17.09
CA LEU A 296 -1.94 -21.21 16.28
C LEU A 296 -1.98 -20.87 14.79
N TYR A 297 -3.14 -20.49 14.25
CA TYR A 297 -3.28 -20.07 12.85
C TYR A 297 -2.58 -18.72 12.60
N TYR A 298 -2.79 -17.75 13.50
CA TYR A 298 -2.12 -16.46 13.39
C TYR A 298 -0.59 -16.60 13.56
N LEU A 299 -0.14 -17.48 14.46
CA LEU A 299 1.29 -17.78 14.60
C LEU A 299 1.89 -18.47 13.38
N SER A 300 1.14 -19.33 12.68
CA SER A 300 1.66 -20.06 11.50
C SER A 300 1.77 -19.19 10.25
N ILE A 301 0.97 -18.11 10.17
CA ILE A 301 0.95 -17.19 9.02
C ILE A 301 1.99 -16.07 9.17
N LEU A 302 2.35 -15.69 10.39
CA LEU A 302 3.28 -14.59 10.62
C LEU A 302 4.66 -14.77 9.94
N PRO A 303 5.30 -15.97 9.93
CA PRO A 303 6.60 -16.13 9.30
C PRO A 303 6.64 -15.94 7.79
N PRO A 304 5.67 -16.47 7.01
CA PRO A 304 5.53 -16.13 5.59
C PRO A 304 5.47 -14.63 5.30
N TRP A 305 4.72 -13.86 6.10
CA TRP A 305 4.49 -12.42 5.87
C TRP A 305 5.71 -11.55 6.21
N ILE A 306 6.42 -11.84 7.31
CA ILE A 306 7.65 -11.11 7.65
C ILE A 306 8.78 -11.51 6.69
N GLY A 307 8.82 -12.77 6.27
CA GLY A 307 9.86 -13.35 5.43
C GLY A 307 10.78 -14.28 6.20
N LEU A 308 11.08 -15.43 5.60
CA LEU A 308 11.89 -16.48 6.24
C LEU A 308 13.31 -16.02 6.57
N VAL A 309 13.92 -15.19 5.71
CA VAL A 309 15.31 -14.72 5.90
C VAL A 309 15.41 -13.77 7.09
N PRO A 310 14.64 -12.65 7.19
CA PRO A 310 14.68 -11.77 8.35
C PRO A 310 14.46 -12.48 9.68
N ILE A 311 13.47 -13.38 9.75
CA ILE A 311 13.13 -14.10 10.99
C ILE A 311 14.26 -15.04 11.38
N SER A 312 14.75 -15.83 10.43
CA SER A 312 15.81 -16.81 10.69
C SER A 312 17.08 -16.12 11.18
N VAL A 313 17.46 -15.00 10.55
CA VAL A 313 18.59 -14.18 10.98
C VAL A 313 18.35 -13.61 12.37
N PHE A 314 17.17 -13.04 12.64
CA PHE A 314 16.84 -12.49 13.96
C PHE A 314 16.89 -13.55 15.07
N MET A 315 16.27 -14.71 14.87
CA MET A 315 16.25 -15.80 15.85
C MET A 315 17.66 -16.32 16.16
N LEU A 316 18.49 -16.50 15.13
CA LEU A 316 19.90 -16.90 15.30
C LEU A 316 20.70 -15.85 16.10
N LEU A 317 20.46 -14.56 15.85
CA LEU A 317 21.12 -13.48 16.57
C LEU A 317 20.66 -13.40 18.02
N VAL A 318 19.35 -13.54 18.29
CA VAL A 318 18.81 -13.60 19.66
C VAL A 318 19.46 -14.74 20.43
N LEU A 319 19.51 -15.94 19.85
CA LEU A 319 20.16 -17.10 20.46
C LEU A 319 21.65 -16.83 20.72
N PHE A 320 22.38 -16.27 19.74
CA PHE A 320 23.79 -15.93 19.88
C PHE A 320 24.03 -14.92 21.01
N PHE A 321 23.27 -13.83 21.09
CA PHE A 321 23.42 -12.81 22.13
C PHE A 321 23.07 -13.36 23.51
N PHE A 322 22.05 -14.22 23.59
CA PHE A 322 21.68 -14.91 24.84
C PHE A 322 22.80 -15.85 25.31
N MET A 323 23.30 -16.71 24.42
CA MET A 323 24.42 -17.62 24.73
C MET A 323 25.70 -16.86 25.14
N LYS A 324 25.94 -15.69 24.55
CA LYS A 324 27.08 -14.82 24.87
C LYS A 324 26.82 -13.86 26.04
N ARG A 325 25.62 -13.86 26.63
CA ARG A 325 25.21 -12.96 27.71
C ARG A 325 25.49 -11.48 27.43
N ILE A 326 25.27 -11.05 26.18
CA ILE A 326 25.49 -9.67 25.77
C ILE A 326 24.31 -8.82 26.23
N VAL A 327 24.58 -7.73 26.95
CA VAL A 327 23.56 -6.79 27.42
C VAL A 327 23.06 -5.93 26.25
N PHE A 328 21.75 -5.85 26.09
CA PHE A 328 21.14 -5.01 25.06
C PHE A 328 21.18 -3.53 25.43
N SER A 329 21.39 -2.67 24.43
CA SER A 329 21.33 -1.22 24.61
C SER A 329 19.88 -0.77 24.88
N THR A 330 19.68 0.35 25.57
CA THR A 330 18.35 0.91 25.82
C THR A 330 17.55 1.11 24.53
N LYS A 331 18.20 1.58 23.45
CA LYS A 331 17.57 1.73 22.13
C LYS A 331 17.07 0.40 21.58
N LEU A 332 17.87 -0.67 21.65
CA LEU A 332 17.45 -2.00 21.21
C LEU A 332 16.29 -2.54 22.06
N ILE A 333 16.32 -2.30 23.38
CA ILE A 333 15.22 -2.69 24.28
C ILE A 333 13.92 -2.00 23.89
N ILE A 334 13.94 -0.71 23.55
CA ILE A 334 12.73 0.01 23.09
C ILE A 334 12.20 -0.61 21.79
N VAL A 335 13.06 -0.92 20.81
CA VAL A 335 12.64 -1.59 19.57
C VAL A 335 12.00 -2.95 19.85
N ILE A 336 12.62 -3.77 20.70
CA ILE A 336 12.07 -5.08 21.07
C ILE A 336 10.73 -4.92 21.79
N ALA A 337 10.62 -3.98 22.74
CA ALA A 337 9.36 -3.71 23.45
C ALA A 337 8.25 -3.29 22.50
N THR A 338 8.53 -2.36 21.57
CA THR A 338 7.59 -1.95 20.53
C THR A 338 7.19 -3.11 19.62
N THR A 339 8.14 -3.97 19.24
CA THR A 339 7.88 -5.18 18.45
C THR A 339 6.95 -6.14 19.20
N THR A 340 7.16 -6.33 20.50
CA THR A 340 6.31 -7.15 21.38
C THR A 340 4.91 -6.56 21.53
N ILE A 341 4.78 -5.23 21.64
CA ILE A 341 3.46 -4.57 21.63
C ILE A 341 2.75 -4.80 20.30
N GLY A 342 3.46 -4.68 19.17
CA GLY A 342 2.93 -5.03 17.85
C GLY A 342 2.47 -6.47 17.79
N PHE A 343 3.25 -7.42 18.32
CA PHE A 343 2.88 -8.83 18.39
C PHE A 343 1.63 -9.08 19.26
N ALA A 344 1.54 -8.43 20.43
CA ALA A 344 0.36 -8.50 21.28
C ALA A 344 -0.88 -7.93 20.58
N ALA A 345 -0.75 -6.77 19.93
CA ALA A 345 -1.82 -6.16 19.14
C ALA A 345 -2.26 -7.07 17.98
N TYR A 346 -1.31 -7.71 17.29
CA TYR A 346 -1.61 -8.70 16.25
C TYR A 346 -2.47 -9.86 16.80
N LEU A 347 -2.10 -10.45 17.94
CA LEU A 347 -2.88 -11.54 18.53
C LEU A 347 -4.26 -11.09 19.02
N ILE A 348 -4.34 -9.94 19.70
CA ILE A 348 -5.60 -9.38 20.20
C ILE A 348 -6.53 -9.07 19.02
N PHE A 349 -6.04 -8.42 17.98
CA PHE A 349 -6.82 -8.10 16.79
C PHE A 349 -7.24 -9.36 16.05
N GLY A 350 -6.37 -10.37 15.93
CA GLY A 350 -6.73 -11.65 15.33
C GLY A 350 -7.84 -12.36 16.10
N GLN A 351 -7.79 -12.37 17.43
CA GLN A 351 -8.83 -13.00 18.26
C GLN A 351 -10.17 -12.28 18.18
N LEU A 352 -10.14 -10.94 18.16
CA LEU A 352 -11.33 -10.11 18.04
C LEU A 352 -11.84 -10.00 16.59
N SER A 353 -11.24 -10.74 15.65
CA SER A 353 -11.49 -10.64 14.21
C SER A 353 -11.41 -9.18 13.70
N ILE A 354 -10.59 -8.36 14.37
CA ILE A 354 -10.32 -6.99 13.96
C ILE A 354 -9.45 -7.05 12.72
N MET A 355 -9.98 -6.47 11.65
CA MET A 355 -9.41 -6.50 10.33
C MET A 355 -8.02 -5.86 10.17
N LEU A 356 -7.62 -5.06 11.15
CA LEU A 356 -6.28 -4.48 11.21
C LEU A 356 -5.20 -5.51 11.55
N VAL A 357 -5.56 -6.76 11.90
CA VAL A 357 -4.61 -7.84 12.26
C VAL A 357 -3.49 -8.01 11.23
N GLY A 358 -3.82 -8.20 9.95
CA GLY A 358 -2.81 -8.37 8.89
C GLY A 358 -1.91 -7.15 8.70
N ARG A 359 -2.37 -5.97 9.16
CA ARG A 359 -1.67 -4.70 8.97
C ARG A 359 -0.65 -4.40 10.08
N VAL A 360 -0.82 -4.98 11.27
CA VAL A 360 0.14 -4.88 12.39
C VAL A 360 1.40 -5.72 12.15
N VAL A 361 1.35 -6.70 11.23
CA VAL A 361 2.51 -7.52 10.86
C VAL A 361 3.70 -6.67 10.38
N GLU A 362 3.42 -5.52 9.77
CA GLU A 362 4.44 -4.57 9.34
C GLU A 362 5.25 -3.99 10.50
N VAL A 363 4.60 -3.68 11.63
CA VAL A 363 5.29 -3.22 12.86
C VAL A 363 6.25 -4.30 13.34
N ILE A 364 5.81 -5.56 13.34
CA ILE A 364 6.61 -6.71 13.76
C ILE A 364 7.79 -6.89 12.80
N SER A 365 7.54 -6.84 11.49
CA SER A 365 8.55 -6.97 10.45
C SER A 365 9.62 -5.88 10.54
N ILE A 366 9.22 -4.61 10.61
CA ILE A 366 10.13 -3.47 10.77
C ILE A 366 10.93 -3.63 12.07
N GLY A 367 10.28 -3.96 13.19
CA GLY A 367 10.93 -4.17 14.47
C GLY A 367 12.01 -5.27 14.44
N ILE A 368 11.70 -6.40 13.81
CA ILE A 368 12.64 -7.52 13.60
C ILE A 368 13.82 -7.09 12.72
N ILE A 369 13.56 -6.44 11.58
CA ILE A 369 14.58 -6.00 10.62
C ILE A 369 15.53 -4.99 11.27
N VAL A 370 14.99 -4.00 11.95
CA VAL A 370 15.73 -2.95 12.67
C VAL A 370 16.57 -3.55 13.80
N SER A 371 16.00 -4.47 14.58
CA SER A 371 16.71 -5.16 15.67
C SER A 371 17.85 -6.04 15.14
N ALA A 372 17.56 -6.88 14.15
CA ALA A 372 18.55 -7.77 13.53
C ALA A 372 19.68 -6.97 12.87
N GLY A 373 19.35 -5.87 12.20
CA GLY A 373 20.34 -4.97 11.59
C GLY A 373 21.35 -4.44 12.61
N TYR A 374 20.87 -3.96 13.76
CA TYR A 374 21.72 -3.48 14.86
C TYR A 374 22.51 -4.61 15.55
N MET A 375 21.89 -5.77 15.74
CA MET A 375 22.58 -6.93 16.33
C MET A 375 23.73 -7.41 15.43
N LEU A 376 23.53 -7.46 14.11
CA LEU A 376 24.59 -7.78 13.15
C LEU A 376 25.72 -6.77 13.16
N SER A 377 25.42 -5.47 13.23
CA SER A 377 26.46 -4.44 13.27
C SER A 377 27.27 -4.48 14.58
N SER A 378 26.65 -4.94 15.67
CA SER A 378 27.30 -5.10 16.97
C SER A 378 28.25 -6.30 17.05
N ILE A 379 28.19 -7.24 16.11
CA ILE A 379 29.14 -8.36 16.03
C ILE A 379 30.43 -7.84 15.38
N LYS A 380 31.54 -7.86 16.13
CA LYS A 380 32.88 -7.49 15.63
C LYS A 380 33.38 -8.51 14.61
N LEU A 381 32.94 -8.39 13.37
CA LEU A 381 33.40 -9.19 12.24
C LEU A 381 34.55 -8.47 11.52
N ASP A 382 35.54 -9.23 11.06
CA ASP A 382 36.52 -8.69 10.12
C ASP A 382 35.83 -8.27 8.80
N LYS A 383 36.43 -7.32 8.07
CA LYS A 383 35.81 -6.76 6.85
C LYS A 383 35.52 -7.81 5.79
N LYS A 384 36.30 -8.89 5.71
CA LYS A 384 36.13 -9.95 4.70
C LYS A 384 34.93 -10.83 5.04
N LYS A 385 34.79 -11.25 6.30
CA LYS A 385 33.66 -12.02 6.82
C LYS A 385 32.37 -11.22 6.77
N SER A 386 32.41 -9.93 7.13
CA SER A 386 31.25 -9.04 7.03
C SER A 386 30.71 -8.97 5.59
N LYS A 387 31.59 -8.78 4.60
CA LYS A 387 31.21 -8.81 3.17
C LYS A 387 30.69 -10.18 2.73
N ALA A 388 31.33 -11.27 3.16
CA ALA A 388 30.88 -12.62 2.83
C ALA A 388 29.48 -12.90 3.38
N ILE A 389 29.21 -12.53 4.64
CA ILE A 389 27.88 -12.66 5.24
C ILE A 389 26.85 -11.79 4.51
N ALA A 390 27.20 -10.55 4.18
CA ALA A 390 26.30 -9.66 3.43
C ALA A 390 25.93 -10.25 2.07
N PHE A 391 26.92 -10.79 1.35
CA PHE A 391 26.71 -11.47 0.09
C PHE A 391 25.85 -12.74 0.25
N THR A 392 26.13 -13.58 1.24
CA THR A 392 25.36 -14.80 1.51
C THR A 392 23.91 -14.48 1.87
N VAL A 393 23.68 -13.49 2.73
CA VAL A 393 22.32 -13.06 3.09
C VAL A 393 21.60 -12.52 1.85
N LEU A 394 22.25 -11.66 1.06
CA LEU A 394 21.66 -11.14 -0.17
C LEU A 394 21.33 -12.27 -1.17
N LEU A 395 22.21 -13.25 -1.32
CA LEU A 395 21.97 -14.41 -2.19
C LEU A 395 20.78 -15.24 -1.67
N LEU A 396 20.70 -15.49 -0.36
CA LEU A 396 19.55 -16.17 0.24
C LEU A 396 18.24 -15.41 0.02
N VAL A 397 18.28 -14.08 0.17
CA VAL A 397 17.14 -13.21 -0.14
C VAL A 397 16.68 -13.40 -1.58
N LEU A 398 17.60 -13.32 -2.54
CA LEU A 398 17.29 -13.45 -3.97
C LEU A 398 16.78 -14.87 -4.32
N VAL A 399 17.33 -15.91 -3.71
CA VAL A 399 16.88 -17.30 -3.89
C VAL A 399 15.47 -17.48 -3.34
N VAL A 400 15.23 -17.09 -2.08
CA VAL A 400 13.91 -17.23 -1.43
C VAL A 400 12.83 -16.42 -2.14
N PHE A 401 13.19 -15.23 -2.63
CA PHE A 401 12.31 -14.45 -3.49
C PHE A 401 11.94 -15.22 -4.75
N SER A 402 12.94 -15.72 -5.49
CA SER A 402 12.74 -16.42 -6.76
C SER A 402 12.02 -17.77 -6.62
N SER A 403 12.13 -18.44 -5.46
CA SER A 403 11.54 -19.75 -5.17
C SER A 403 10.23 -19.67 -4.40
N SER A 404 9.68 -18.48 -4.17
CA SER A 404 8.47 -18.29 -3.36
C SER A 404 7.26 -18.96 -4.02
N SER A 405 6.62 -19.91 -3.33
CA SER A 405 5.39 -20.60 -3.77
C SER A 405 4.24 -19.63 -4.04
N ILE A 406 4.24 -18.48 -3.37
CA ILE A 406 3.35 -17.34 -3.57
C ILE A 406 3.54 -16.73 -4.97
N LEU A 407 4.78 -16.51 -5.39
CA LEU A 407 5.09 -16.07 -6.75
C LEU A 407 4.63 -17.10 -7.78
N ASN A 408 4.74 -18.41 -7.50
CA ASN A 408 4.23 -19.47 -8.39
C ASN A 408 2.68 -19.58 -8.41
N HIS A 409 2.02 -19.53 -7.26
CA HIS A 409 0.56 -19.55 -7.14
C HIS A 409 -0.07 -18.32 -7.80
N TYR A 410 0.58 -17.16 -7.69
CA TYR A 410 0.09 -15.96 -8.31
C TYR A 410 0.56 -15.76 -9.76
N ARG A 411 1.67 -16.39 -10.21
CA ARG A 411 1.96 -16.58 -11.66
C ARG A 411 0.84 -17.34 -12.37
N SER A 412 0.12 -18.20 -11.64
CA SER A 412 -1.12 -18.86 -12.06
C SER A 412 -2.41 -18.10 -11.71
N GLY A 413 -2.32 -16.89 -11.14
CA GLY A 413 -3.48 -16.06 -10.75
C GLY A 413 -4.39 -15.70 -11.93
N SER A 414 -5.62 -15.27 -11.63
CA SER A 414 -6.71 -15.06 -12.59
C SER A 414 -6.39 -14.00 -13.64
N LYS A 415 -5.75 -14.47 -14.71
CA LYS A 415 -5.68 -13.79 -16.00
C LYS A 415 -7.09 -13.57 -16.49
N ILE A 416 -7.37 -12.38 -17.01
CA ILE A 416 -8.49 -12.27 -17.96
C ILE A 416 -8.10 -13.05 -19.21
N SER A 417 -9.02 -13.85 -19.70
CA SER A 417 -8.86 -14.57 -20.96
C SER A 417 -8.70 -13.58 -22.12
N PRO A 418 -8.05 -13.98 -23.24
CA PRO A 418 -8.02 -13.17 -24.46
C PRO A 418 -9.42 -12.71 -24.90
N ASP A 419 -10.44 -13.55 -24.72
CA ASP A 419 -11.84 -13.24 -25.04
C ASP A 419 -12.40 -12.13 -24.14
N GLU A 420 -12.10 -12.17 -22.84
CA GLU A 420 -12.48 -11.11 -21.89
C GLU A 420 -11.79 -9.78 -22.23
N ALA A 421 -10.51 -9.82 -22.62
CA ALA A 421 -9.77 -8.64 -23.03
C ALA A 421 -10.30 -8.04 -24.34
N ALA A 422 -10.61 -8.89 -25.33
CA ALA A 422 -11.21 -8.48 -26.59
C ALA A 422 -12.58 -7.84 -26.36
N PHE A 423 -13.45 -8.50 -25.59
CA PHE A 423 -14.75 -7.94 -25.19
C PHE A 423 -14.59 -6.58 -24.51
N ALA A 424 -13.66 -6.45 -23.56
CA ALA A 424 -13.48 -5.20 -22.83
C ALA A 424 -13.06 -4.04 -23.76
N ILE A 425 -12.15 -4.29 -24.71
CA ILE A 425 -11.74 -3.30 -25.70
C ILE A 425 -12.91 -2.92 -26.61
N GLU A 426 -13.67 -3.90 -27.09
CA GLU A 426 -14.83 -3.64 -27.95
C GLU A 426 -15.94 -2.89 -27.21
N PHE A 427 -16.20 -3.23 -25.94
CA PHE A 427 -17.18 -2.52 -25.12
C PHE A 427 -16.77 -1.06 -24.88
N LYS A 428 -15.47 -0.79 -24.69
CA LYS A 428 -14.94 0.58 -24.61
C LYS A 428 -15.11 1.35 -25.91
N ASN A 429 -14.94 0.70 -27.06
CA ASN A 429 -15.14 1.33 -28.36
C ASN A 429 -16.62 1.61 -28.64
N PHE A 430 -17.51 0.72 -28.18
CA PHE A 430 -18.96 0.90 -28.28
C PHE A 430 -19.45 2.07 -27.44
N ASP A 431 -19.04 2.13 -26.17
CA ASP A 431 -19.32 3.23 -25.27
C ASP A 431 -18.02 3.68 -24.60
N PRO A 432 -17.43 4.82 -24.99
CA PRO A 432 -16.21 5.31 -24.38
C PRO A 432 -16.44 5.96 -23.01
N GLU A 433 -17.69 6.29 -22.66
CA GLU A 433 -18.04 7.01 -21.43
C GLU A 433 -17.86 6.14 -20.19
N LEU A 434 -17.64 6.80 -19.05
CA LEU A 434 -17.42 6.14 -17.77
C LEU A 434 -18.76 5.90 -17.07
N GLU A 435 -19.30 4.71 -17.25
CA GLU A 435 -20.67 4.37 -16.79
C GLU A 435 -20.68 3.27 -15.71
N PRO A 436 -21.67 3.27 -14.79
CA PRO A 436 -21.84 2.22 -13.78
C PRO A 436 -22.42 0.94 -14.39
N VAL A 437 -21.75 -0.20 -14.16
CA VAL A 437 -22.04 -1.48 -14.81
C VAL A 437 -22.02 -2.65 -13.85
N LEU A 438 -23.05 -3.49 -13.87
CA LEU A 438 -23.03 -4.80 -13.21
C LEU A 438 -22.40 -5.85 -14.14
N PHE A 439 -21.30 -6.47 -13.72
CA PHE A 439 -20.66 -7.57 -14.47
C PHE A 439 -20.97 -8.92 -13.81
N LEU A 440 -21.74 -9.77 -14.49
CA LEU A 440 -21.98 -11.16 -14.11
C LEU A 440 -20.95 -12.07 -14.81
N SER A 441 -19.74 -12.09 -14.25
CA SER A 441 -18.60 -12.85 -14.78
C SER A 441 -17.65 -13.30 -13.67
N GLN A 442 -16.63 -14.09 -14.02
CA GLN A 442 -15.58 -14.53 -13.08
C GLN A 442 -14.64 -13.39 -12.68
N ASN A 443 -14.32 -12.46 -13.59
CA ASN A 443 -13.32 -11.39 -13.40
C ASN A 443 -13.88 -9.96 -13.59
N PRO A 444 -14.97 -9.57 -12.91
CA PRO A 444 -15.71 -8.33 -13.21
C PRO A 444 -14.88 -7.06 -13.05
N GLY A 445 -14.02 -6.98 -12.02
CA GLY A 445 -13.17 -5.80 -11.78
C GLY A 445 -12.17 -5.56 -12.92
N LYS A 446 -11.58 -6.63 -13.47
CA LYS A 446 -10.60 -6.51 -14.57
C LYS A 446 -11.26 -6.20 -15.90
N ILE A 447 -12.42 -6.79 -16.19
CA ILE A 447 -13.17 -6.43 -17.41
C ILE A 447 -13.54 -4.95 -17.39
N ALA A 448 -14.07 -4.45 -16.26
CA ALA A 448 -14.41 -3.03 -16.09
C ALA A 448 -13.20 -2.10 -16.24
N GLU A 449 -12.04 -2.53 -15.73
CA GLU A 449 -10.79 -1.79 -15.86
C GLU A 449 -10.43 -1.56 -17.33
N PHE A 450 -10.43 -2.62 -18.16
CA PHE A 450 -10.08 -2.55 -19.58
C PHE A 450 -11.18 -1.90 -20.43
N SER A 451 -12.45 -2.03 -20.04
CA SER A 451 -13.59 -1.48 -20.78
C SER A 451 -13.92 -0.02 -20.45
N ASN A 452 -13.14 0.63 -19.60
CA ASN A 452 -13.41 1.98 -19.08
C ASN A 452 -14.80 2.10 -18.43
N LYS A 453 -15.13 1.23 -17.48
CA LYS A 453 -16.43 1.24 -16.77
C LYS A 453 -16.25 1.24 -15.25
N ILE A 454 -17.28 1.67 -14.53
CA ILE A 454 -17.35 1.61 -13.07
C ILE A 454 -18.11 0.34 -12.67
N PRO A 455 -17.44 -0.71 -12.15
CA PRO A 455 -18.13 -1.95 -11.80
C PRO A 455 -18.97 -1.79 -10.53
N TYR A 456 -20.23 -2.21 -10.55
CA TYR A 456 -21.15 -2.19 -9.41
C TYR A 456 -20.65 -2.98 -8.19
N THR A 457 -19.91 -4.07 -8.41
CA THR A 457 -19.27 -4.84 -7.35
C THR A 457 -17.82 -5.16 -7.70
N ILE A 458 -16.88 -4.37 -7.18
CA ILE A 458 -15.44 -4.66 -7.31
C ILE A 458 -15.04 -5.91 -6.48
N GLY A 459 -15.77 -6.18 -5.39
CA GLY A 459 -15.37 -7.10 -4.33
C GLY A 459 -15.37 -8.60 -4.65
N SER A 460 -15.70 -8.97 -5.89
CA SER A 460 -15.85 -10.36 -6.33
C SER A 460 -14.63 -10.93 -7.06
N ALA A 461 -13.70 -10.08 -7.54
CA ALA A 461 -12.62 -10.50 -8.42
C ALA A 461 -11.29 -10.73 -7.70
N HIS A 462 -10.97 -9.96 -6.66
CA HIS A 462 -9.77 -10.13 -5.85
C HIS A 462 -10.04 -9.59 -4.45
N THR A 463 -9.37 -10.21 -3.47
CA THR A 463 -9.32 -9.86 -2.04
C THR A 463 -10.07 -8.57 -1.74
N ILE A 464 -11.29 -8.69 -1.21
CA ILE A 464 -12.07 -7.56 -0.70
C ILE A 464 -11.09 -6.57 -0.10
N SER A 465 -10.99 -5.32 -0.59
CA SER A 465 -10.13 -4.35 0.07
C SER A 465 -10.60 -4.30 1.51
N LEU A 466 -9.75 -4.84 2.39
CA LEU A 466 -10.02 -5.01 3.81
C LEU A 466 -10.35 -3.65 4.45
N VAL A 467 -9.97 -2.56 3.76
CA VAL A 467 -10.28 -1.17 4.06
C VAL A 467 -11.78 -0.90 4.01
N LYS A 468 -12.54 -1.38 3.01
CA LYS A 468 -14.00 -1.20 2.91
C LYS A 468 -14.71 -1.73 4.16
N LEU A 469 -14.20 -2.82 4.71
CA LEU A 469 -14.78 -3.47 5.88
C LEU A 469 -14.42 -2.75 7.21
N LEU A 470 -13.41 -1.88 7.25
CA LEU A 470 -13.17 -0.98 8.41
C LEU A 470 -14.28 0.06 8.61
N TYR A 471 -15.12 0.28 7.59
CA TYR A 471 -16.21 1.24 7.61
C TYR A 471 -17.56 0.62 8.04
N TYR A 472 -17.62 -0.66 8.42
CA TYR A 472 -18.88 -1.27 8.84
C TYR A 472 -18.81 -1.78 10.29
N GLY A 473 -19.86 -1.50 11.07
CA GLY A 473 -19.97 -1.95 12.47
C GLY A 473 -20.17 -3.46 12.63
N ASN A 474 -20.67 -4.16 11.60
CA ASN A 474 -20.81 -5.62 11.58
C ASN A 474 -20.23 -6.22 10.29
N VAL A 475 -18.91 -6.39 10.28
CA VAL A 475 -18.13 -6.92 9.14
C VAL A 475 -18.69 -8.27 8.66
N THR A 476 -19.03 -9.16 9.58
CA THR A 476 -19.55 -10.51 9.27
C THR A 476 -20.90 -10.44 8.57
N GLU A 477 -21.79 -9.55 9.00
CA GLU A 477 -23.10 -9.35 8.38
C GLU A 477 -22.99 -8.71 6.99
N VAL A 478 -22.10 -7.73 6.79
CA VAL A 478 -21.90 -7.10 5.47
C VAL A 478 -21.26 -8.05 4.47
N ILE A 479 -20.29 -8.87 4.91
CA ILE A 479 -19.71 -9.93 4.09
C ILE A 479 -20.78 -10.97 3.75
N SER A 480 -21.53 -11.44 4.75
CA SER A 480 -22.62 -12.41 4.58
C SER A 480 -23.69 -11.89 3.61
N ASN A 481 -24.20 -10.67 3.82
CA ASN A 481 -25.22 -10.05 2.97
C ASN A 481 -24.72 -9.80 1.54
N ARG A 482 -23.44 -9.50 1.31
CA ARG A 482 -22.90 -9.35 -0.04
C ARG A 482 -22.72 -10.67 -0.78
N TYR A 483 -22.24 -11.70 -0.11
CA TYR A 483 -22.20 -13.05 -0.68
C TYR A 483 -23.62 -13.53 -0.98
N LYS A 484 -24.55 -13.29 -0.05
CA LYS A 484 -25.97 -13.62 -0.20
C LYS A 484 -26.63 -12.87 -1.36
N ASN A 485 -26.46 -11.55 -1.50
CA ASN A 485 -27.01 -10.78 -2.62
C ASN A 485 -26.41 -11.23 -3.97
N ARG A 486 -25.12 -11.56 -4.02
CA ARG A 486 -24.48 -12.09 -5.24
C ARG A 486 -25.02 -13.48 -5.58
N GLU A 487 -25.17 -14.36 -4.59
CA GLU A 487 -25.78 -15.68 -4.76
C GLU A 487 -27.25 -15.55 -5.19
N GLU A 488 -28.03 -14.65 -4.60
CA GLU A 488 -29.43 -14.39 -4.97
C GLU A 488 -29.54 -13.89 -6.42
N ILE A 489 -28.69 -12.96 -6.85
CA ILE A 489 -28.61 -12.53 -8.25
C ILE A 489 -28.22 -13.72 -9.13
N LEU A 490 -27.16 -14.46 -8.81
CA LEU A 490 -26.69 -15.62 -9.59
C LEU A 490 -27.71 -16.77 -9.65
N ASN A 491 -28.58 -16.88 -8.65
CA ASN A 491 -29.70 -17.83 -8.58
C ASN A 491 -30.96 -17.33 -9.29
N GLY A 492 -30.89 -16.22 -10.04
CA GLY A 492 -31.96 -15.77 -10.93
C GLY A 492 -32.88 -14.68 -10.37
N CYS A 493 -32.52 -13.99 -9.28
CA CYS A 493 -33.28 -12.85 -8.79
C CYS A 493 -33.12 -11.63 -9.74
N ILE A 494 -33.93 -11.55 -10.79
CA ILE A 494 -33.91 -10.41 -11.74
C ILE A 494 -34.39 -9.12 -11.04
N GLU A 495 -35.37 -9.21 -10.14
CA GLU A 495 -35.86 -8.07 -9.34
C GLU A 495 -34.76 -7.46 -8.45
N CYS A 496 -33.77 -8.26 -8.05
CA CYS A 496 -32.61 -7.78 -7.32
C CYS A 496 -31.74 -6.86 -8.21
N ILE A 497 -31.72 -7.09 -9.54
CA ILE A 497 -30.99 -6.25 -10.50
C ILE A 497 -31.76 -4.94 -10.77
N ASP A 498 -33.09 -4.95 -10.74
CA ASP A 498 -33.94 -3.78 -10.97
C ASP A 498 -33.73 -2.65 -9.95
N ASN A 499 -33.31 -2.97 -8.72
CA ASN A 499 -33.06 -1.97 -7.69
C ASN A 499 -31.63 -1.38 -7.71
N LEU A 500 -30.74 -1.87 -8.57
CA LEU A 500 -29.34 -1.43 -8.62
C LEU A 500 -29.17 -0.16 -9.46
N ASN A 501 -28.38 0.81 -9.01
CA ASN A 501 -28.09 2.01 -9.80
C ASN A 501 -26.95 1.75 -10.81
N VAL A 502 -27.28 1.10 -11.93
CA VAL A 502 -26.36 0.77 -13.03
C VAL A 502 -27.00 1.08 -14.37
N LYS A 503 -26.21 1.57 -15.34
CA LYS A 503 -26.65 1.82 -16.72
C LYS A 503 -26.62 0.54 -17.56
N TYR A 504 -25.64 -0.33 -17.29
CA TYR A 504 -25.49 -1.59 -18.03
C TYR A 504 -25.44 -2.81 -17.12
N VAL A 505 -25.96 -3.92 -17.64
CA VAL A 505 -25.77 -5.27 -17.10
C VAL A 505 -25.02 -6.09 -18.14
N VAL A 506 -23.83 -6.57 -17.80
CA VAL A 506 -22.98 -7.39 -18.66
C VAL A 506 -23.05 -8.82 -18.18
N VAL A 507 -23.47 -9.73 -19.06
CA VAL A 507 -23.64 -11.16 -18.76
C VAL A 507 -22.63 -11.97 -19.54
N ASN A 508 -21.81 -12.76 -18.83
CA ASN A 508 -21.07 -13.85 -19.45
C ASN A 508 -21.97 -15.09 -19.52
N LYS A 509 -22.37 -15.48 -20.73
CA LYS A 509 -23.28 -16.60 -21.01
C LYS A 509 -22.75 -17.96 -20.55
N GLU A 510 -21.43 -18.11 -20.36
CA GLU A 510 -20.81 -19.34 -19.84
C GLU A 510 -20.73 -19.35 -18.30
N TYR A 511 -20.85 -18.18 -17.67
CA TYR A 511 -20.75 -18.04 -16.22
C TYR A 511 -22.11 -18.09 -15.53
N THR A 512 -23.16 -17.60 -16.19
CA THR A 512 -24.53 -17.61 -15.66
C THR A 512 -25.56 -17.72 -16.78
N GLU A 513 -26.70 -18.33 -16.46
CA GLU A 513 -27.83 -18.49 -17.39
C GLU A 513 -28.81 -17.31 -17.33
N ILE A 514 -28.55 -16.32 -16.48
CA ILE A 514 -29.43 -15.15 -16.32
C ILE A 514 -29.56 -14.40 -17.64
N LYS A 515 -30.81 -14.15 -18.03
CA LYS A 515 -31.15 -13.27 -19.15
C LYS A 515 -31.98 -12.12 -18.60
N PRO A 516 -31.37 -10.93 -18.40
CA PRO A 516 -32.12 -9.77 -17.98
C PRO A 516 -33.24 -9.45 -18.98
N THR A 517 -34.36 -8.94 -18.49
CA THR A 517 -35.51 -8.52 -19.33
C THR A 517 -35.24 -7.22 -20.11
N TYR A 518 -34.12 -6.57 -19.82
CA TYR A 518 -33.61 -5.38 -20.48
C TYR A 518 -33.24 -5.62 -21.95
N LYS A 519 -33.12 -4.52 -22.71
CA LYS A 519 -32.73 -4.58 -24.12
C LYS A 519 -31.25 -4.91 -24.26
N GLU A 520 -30.92 -5.98 -24.98
CA GLU A 520 -29.55 -6.25 -25.43
C GLU A 520 -29.14 -5.20 -26.47
N ILE A 521 -28.05 -4.48 -26.20
CA ILE A 521 -27.57 -3.38 -27.05
C ILE A 521 -26.21 -3.66 -27.70
N PHE A 522 -25.44 -4.61 -27.14
CA PHE A 522 -24.11 -4.97 -27.62
C PHE A 522 -23.80 -6.41 -27.19
N SER A 523 -23.12 -7.17 -28.06
CA SER A 523 -22.58 -8.48 -27.69
C SER A 523 -21.27 -8.76 -28.44
N SER A 524 -20.38 -9.45 -27.76
CA SER A 524 -19.10 -9.90 -28.31
C SER A 524 -18.65 -11.18 -27.62
N GLY A 525 -18.37 -12.20 -28.45
CA GLY A 525 -18.09 -13.56 -27.98
C GLY A 525 -19.17 -14.07 -27.03
N LYS A 526 -18.76 -14.46 -25.82
CA LYS A 526 -19.62 -14.98 -24.76
C LYS A 526 -20.31 -13.92 -23.90
N PHE A 527 -20.07 -12.64 -24.16
CA PHE A 527 -20.62 -11.54 -23.39
C PHE A 527 -21.78 -10.86 -24.12
N SER A 528 -22.85 -10.58 -23.39
CA SER A 528 -23.94 -9.70 -23.84
C SER A 528 -24.12 -8.54 -22.86
N VAL A 529 -24.39 -7.37 -23.40
CA VAL A 529 -24.56 -6.11 -22.66
C VAL A 529 -25.99 -5.64 -22.84
N TYR A 530 -26.66 -5.46 -21.70
CA TYR A 530 -28.04 -5.06 -21.60
C TYR A 530 -28.14 -3.65 -21.04
N TYR A 531 -28.97 -2.81 -21.66
CA TYR A 531 -29.22 -1.44 -21.23
C TYR A 531 -30.35 -1.39 -20.21
N LYS A 532 -30.05 -0.87 -19.02
CA LYS A 532 -31.03 -0.64 -17.97
C LYS A 532 -31.44 0.83 -18.00
N GLU A 533 -32.71 1.07 -18.34
CA GLU A 533 -33.32 2.40 -18.43
C GLU A 533 -33.39 3.14 -17.09
#